data_AF-A0A1G1WIS4-F1
#
_entry.id   AF-A0A1G1WIS4-F1
#
_cell.length_a   1.000
_cell.length_b   1.000
_cell.length_c   1.000
_cell.angle_alpha   90.00
_cell.angle_beta   90.00
_cell.angle_gamma   90.00
#
_symmetry.space_group_name_H-M   'P 1'
#
loop_
_entity.id
_entity.type
_entity.pdbx_description
1 polymer ?
#
loop_
_entity_poly.entity_id
_entity_poly.type
_entity_poly.pdbx_seq_one_letter_code
_entity_poly.pdbx_strand_id
1 'polypeptide(L)' 'MQNKEGTLDHLKEHQSFPATKAELVAECDNLSDFSEEDKKEFAESLPDKTYNSADEVAEALGLQS' A
#
# COMPACT_ATOMS: atom_id res chain seq x y z
N MET A 1 -5.01 9.67 -0.41
CA MET A 1 -3.56 9.49 -0.35
C MET A 1 -2.97 10.61 -1.18
N GLN A 2 -2.10 11.39 -0.56
CA GLN A 2 -1.43 12.54 -1.16
C GLN A 2 -0.26 12.07 -2.03
N ASN A 3 0.43 10.99 -1.65
CA ASN A 3 1.63 10.49 -2.34
C ASN A 3 1.39 9.16 -3.08
N LYS A 4 0.52 9.20 -4.11
CA LYS A 4 0.11 8.01 -4.88
C LYS A 4 1.26 7.32 -5.62
N GLU A 5 2.14 8.10 -6.25
CA GLU A 5 3.31 7.59 -6.97
C GLU A 5 4.28 6.90 -6.03
N GLY A 6 4.59 7.51 -4.87
CA GLY A 6 5.45 6.89 -3.86
C GLY A 6 4.89 5.57 -3.35
N THR A 7 3.57 5.46 -3.15
CA THR A 7 2.94 4.20 -2.72
C THR A 7 3.15 3.11 -3.77
N LEU A 8 2.90 3.44 -5.04
CA LEU A 8 3.04 2.50 -6.16
C LEU A 8 4.49 2.03 -6.34
N ASP A 9 5.43 2.95 -6.23
CA ASP A 9 6.87 2.68 -6.35
C ASP A 9 7.34 1.75 -5.22
N HIS A 10 6.97 2.07 -3.96
CA HIS A 10 7.28 1.21 -2.82
C HIS A 10 6.69 -0.19 -2.97
N LEU A 11 5.44 -0.30 -3.42
CA LEU A 11 4.82 -1.59 -3.67
C LEU A 11 5.55 -2.38 -4.75
N LYS A 12 6.10 -1.73 -5.79
CA LYS A 12 6.76 -2.43 -6.90
C LYS A 12 8.22 -2.77 -6.63
N GLU A 13 8.96 -1.89 -5.95
CA GLU A 13 10.40 -2.02 -5.75
C GLU A 13 10.76 -2.66 -4.40
N HIS A 14 9.95 -2.44 -3.37
CA HIS A 14 10.28 -2.84 -2.00
C HIS A 14 9.38 -3.93 -1.44
N GLN A 15 8.12 -4.01 -1.87
CA GLN A 15 7.20 -5.01 -1.35
C GLN A 15 7.35 -6.37 -2.06
N SER A 16 7.40 -7.44 -1.28
CA SER A 16 7.36 -8.81 -1.80
C SER A 16 5.93 -9.34 -1.79
N PHE A 17 5.54 -10.03 -2.86
CA PHE A 17 4.22 -10.65 -2.98
C PHE A 17 4.32 -12.18 -3.09
N PRO A 18 3.32 -12.94 -2.58
CA PRO A 18 2.06 -12.47 -1.99
C PRO A 18 2.22 -11.85 -0.59
N ALA A 19 1.48 -10.79 -0.32
CA ALA A 19 1.46 -10.07 0.97
C ALA A 19 0.03 -9.87 1.48
N THR A 20 -0.16 -9.98 2.79
CA THR A 20 -1.45 -9.69 3.44
C THR A 20 -1.60 -8.19 3.71
N LYS A 21 -2.86 -7.73 3.90
CA LYS A 21 -3.13 -6.37 4.38
C LYS A 21 -2.29 -6.01 5.62
N ALA A 22 -2.17 -6.91 6.58
CA ALA A 22 -1.41 -6.68 7.80
C ALA A 22 0.08 -6.44 7.51
N GLU A 23 0.68 -7.22 6.61
CA GLU A 23 2.08 -7.04 6.19
C GLU A 23 2.27 -5.74 5.42
N LEU A 24 1.36 -5.42 4.50
CA LEU A 24 1.38 -4.17 3.74
C LEU A 24 1.29 -2.95 4.65
N VAL A 25 0.39 -2.98 5.64
CA VAL A 25 0.22 -1.89 6.61
C VAL A 25 1.43 -1.79 7.54
N ALA A 26 2.00 -2.91 7.99
CA ALA A 26 3.19 -2.91 8.82
C ALA A 26 4.42 -2.33 8.09
N GLU A 27 4.60 -2.68 6.81
CA GLU A 27 5.64 -2.10 5.97
C GLU A 27 5.38 -0.60 5.75
N CYS A 28 4.14 -0.22 5.42
CA CYS A 28 3.75 1.19 5.25
C CYS A 28 3.96 2.02 6.52
N ASP A 29 3.71 1.45 7.71
CA ASP A 29 3.92 2.11 9.00
C ASP A 29 5.41 2.41 9.28
N ASN A 30 6.31 1.57 8.77
CA ASN A 30 7.75 1.78 8.86
C ASN A 30 8.28 2.84 7.89
N LEU A 31 7.48 3.29 6.91
CA LEU A 31 7.92 4.31 5.96
C LEU A 31 7.85 5.70 6.60
N SER A 32 9.01 6.34 6.71
CA SER A 32 9.13 7.72 7.21
C SER A 32 8.72 8.78 6.17
N ASP A 33 8.66 8.40 4.89
CA ASP A 33 8.23 9.26 3.78
C ASP A 33 6.70 9.44 3.68
N PHE A 34 5.92 8.62 4.41
CA PHE A 34 4.47 8.69 4.40
C PHE A 34 3.94 9.42 5.64
N SER A 35 2.96 10.29 5.42
CA SER A 35 2.26 10.98 6.50
C SER A 35 1.35 10.01 7.25
N GLU A 36 1.04 10.29 8.52
CA GLU A 36 0.10 9.48 9.31
C GLU A 36 -1.28 9.36 8.63
N GLU A 37 -1.70 10.42 7.93
CA GLU A 37 -2.94 10.43 7.16
C GLU A 37 -2.90 9.45 5.98
N ASP A 38 -1.78 9.41 5.23
CA ASP A 38 -1.60 8.43 4.14
C ASP A 38 -1.58 7.00 4.66
N LYS A 39 -0.86 6.73 5.77
CA LYS A 39 -0.79 5.40 6.41
C LYS A 39 -2.17 4.92 6.84
N LYS A 40 -2.94 5.82 7.45
CA LYS A 40 -4.29 5.52 7.91
C LYS A 40 -5.23 5.26 6.72
N GLU A 41 -5.20 6.11 5.70
CA GLU A 41 -6.02 5.94 4.50
C GLU A 41 -5.67 4.65 3.76
N PHE A 42 -4.38 4.28 3.69
CA PHE A 42 -3.91 3.02 3.12
C PHE A 42 -4.49 1.81 3.88
N ALA A 43 -4.43 1.83 5.21
CA ALA A 43 -4.98 0.77 6.04
C ALA A 43 -6.52 0.68 5.99
N GLU A 44 -7.22 1.82 5.88
CA GLU A 44 -8.68 1.86 5.80
C GLU A 44 -9.20 1.47 4.40
N SER A 45 -8.48 1.83 3.35
CA SER A 45 -8.89 1.58 1.95
C SER A 45 -8.59 0.16 1.50
N LEU A 46 -7.57 -0.52 2.07
CA LEU A 46 -7.28 -1.90 1.71
C LEU A 46 -8.28 -2.88 2.35
N PRO A 47 -9.01 -3.69 1.56
CA PRO A 47 -9.74 -4.84 2.08
C PRO A 47 -8.79 -5.86 2.74
N ASP A 48 -9.30 -6.55 3.74
CA ASP A 48 -8.57 -7.61 4.43
C ASP A 48 -8.48 -8.86 3.54
N LYS A 49 -7.42 -8.91 2.71
CA LYS A 49 -7.12 -10.02 1.82
C LYS A 49 -5.61 -10.18 1.63
N THR A 50 -5.23 -11.25 0.94
CA THR A 50 -3.90 -11.44 0.39
C THR A 50 -3.85 -10.85 -1.02
N TYR A 51 -2.82 -10.08 -1.28
CA TYR A 51 -2.52 -9.45 -2.56
C TYR A 51 -1.35 -10.20 -3.19
N ASN A 52 -1.47 -10.55 -4.46
CA ASN A 52 -0.43 -11.31 -5.18
C ASN A 52 0.52 -10.40 -5.97
N SER A 53 0.23 -9.10 -6.06
CA SER A 53 1.02 -8.14 -6.81
C SER A 53 0.69 -6.70 -6.39
N ALA A 54 1.62 -5.79 -6.70
CA ALA A 54 1.46 -4.35 -6.46
C ALA A 54 0.23 -3.78 -7.17
N ASP A 55 -0.10 -4.28 -8.36
CA ASP A 55 -1.28 -3.87 -9.11
C ASP A 55 -2.59 -4.18 -8.36
N GLU A 56 -2.70 -5.33 -7.69
CA GLU A 56 -3.91 -5.63 -6.89
C GLU A 56 -4.08 -4.66 -5.71
N VAL A 57 -2.97 -4.23 -5.11
CA VAL A 57 -2.97 -3.25 -4.02
C VAL A 57 -3.36 -1.88 -4.58
N ALA A 58 -2.77 -1.47 -5.70
CA ALA A 58 -3.09 -0.22 -6.39
C ALA A 58 -4.54 -0.15 -6.85
N GLU A 59 -5.10 -1.24 -7.39
CA GLU A 59 -6.50 -1.36 -7.76
C GLU A 59 -7.40 -1.15 -6.54
N ALA A 60 -7.11 -1.85 -5.43
CA ALA A 60 -7.87 -1.74 -4.19
C ALA A 60 -7.84 -0.34 -3.58
N LEU A 61 -6.75 0.39 -3.79
CA LEU A 61 -6.57 1.76 -3.32
C LEU A 61 -7.09 2.83 -4.30
N GLY A 62 -7.61 2.42 -5.47
CA GLY A 62 -8.03 3.35 -6.52
C GLY A 62 -6.90 4.20 -7.08
N LEU A 63 -5.68 3.65 -7.12
CA LEU A 63 -4.47 4.28 -7.66
C LEU A 63 -4.22 3.92 -9.13
N GLN A 64 -4.99 3.00 -9.69
CA GLN A 64 -4.99 2.74 -11.13
C GLN A 64 -5.69 3.89 -11.86
N SER A 65 -4.92 4.61 -12.69
CA SER A 65 -5.38 5.65 -13.61
C SER A 65 -5.76 5.08 -14.96
#